data_AF-A0A7X1TKP3-F1
#
_entry.id   AF-A0A7X1TKP3-F1
#
_cell.length_a   1.000
_cell.length_b   1.000
_cell.length_c   1.000
_cell.angle_alpha   90.00
_cell.angle_beta   90.00
_cell.angle_gamma   90.00
#
_symmetry.space_group_name_H-M   'P 1'
#
loop_
_entity.id
_entity.type
_entity.pdbx_description
1 polymer ?
#
loop_
_entity_poly.entity_id
_entity_poly.type
_entity_poly.pdbx_seq_one_letter_code
_entity_poly.pdbx_strand_id
1 'polypeptide(L)'
;MLSVLPGASSPDVSWESAMDGIRLRMDTGDLLVLADALRRRVAQFSSVDRKGLLAEVMLLIDLVEPVLSRDPLYRTQTTAARLLVMQDNPLSALDHISALLFGCGAQPTLPPPLDFSSVGPVQAAL
;
A
#
# COMPACT_ATOMS: atom_id res chain seq x y z
N MET A 1 11.27 5.17 -62.94
CA MET A 1 10.25 5.78 -62.06
C MET A 1 9.65 4.66 -61.23
N LEU A 2 10.13 4.48 -59.99
CA LEU A 2 9.70 3.42 -59.09
C LEU A 2 8.62 3.98 -58.17
N SER A 3 7.41 3.46 -58.31
CA SER A 3 6.25 3.84 -57.50
C SER A 3 6.31 3.23 -56.10
N VAL A 4 5.95 4.08 -55.16
CA VAL A 4 5.85 3.95 -53.70
C VAL A 4 5.08 2.70 -53.26
N LEU A 5 5.63 1.97 -52.28
CA LEU A 5 4.96 0.91 -51.51
C LEU A 5 3.96 1.52 -50.51
N PRO A 6 2.75 0.96 -50.32
CA PRO A 6 1.86 1.39 -49.25
C PRO A 6 2.02 0.53 -47.99
N GLY A 7 1.99 1.19 -46.83
CA GLY A 7 1.30 0.66 -45.66
C GLY A 7 2.08 -0.28 -44.75
N ALA A 8 3.17 0.22 -44.14
CA ALA A 8 3.57 -0.27 -42.82
C ALA A 8 2.79 0.53 -41.76
N SER A 9 1.58 0.07 -41.43
CA SER A 9 0.85 0.55 -40.26
C SER A 9 1.55 -0.02 -39.02
N SER A 10 2.49 0.74 -38.46
CA SER A 10 2.96 0.50 -37.10
C SER A 10 1.76 0.62 -36.16
N PRO A 11 1.47 -0.39 -35.32
CA PRO A 11 0.66 -0.13 -34.15
C PRO A 11 1.52 0.76 -33.24
N ASP A 12 1.13 2.02 -33.15
CA ASP A 12 1.50 2.91 -32.06
C ASP A 12 0.95 2.30 -30.77
N VAL A 13 1.65 1.30 -30.25
CA VAL A 13 1.39 0.76 -28.92
C VAL A 13 1.88 1.84 -27.97
N SER A 14 0.97 2.76 -27.66
CA SER A 14 1.10 3.70 -26.54
C SER A 14 1.26 2.89 -25.27
N TRP A 15 2.52 2.63 -24.91
CA TRP A 15 2.93 1.94 -23.69
C TRP A 15 2.51 2.71 -22.42
N GLU A 16 2.19 3.99 -22.57
CA GLU A 16 1.53 4.81 -21.53
C GLU A 16 0.15 4.23 -21.16
N SER A 17 -0.62 3.70 -22.11
CA SER A 17 -1.94 3.13 -21.83
C SER A 17 -1.89 1.74 -21.17
N ALA A 18 -0.83 0.97 -21.39
CA ALA A 18 -0.64 -0.33 -20.74
C ALA A 18 -0.15 -0.20 -19.29
N MET A 19 0.51 0.91 -18.94
CA MET A 19 0.97 1.18 -17.57
C MET A 19 -0.07 1.88 -16.69
N ASP A 20 -1.14 2.43 -17.26
CA ASP A 20 -2.28 2.99 -16.49
C ASP A 20 -3.18 1.90 -15.84
N GLY A 21 -2.96 0.63 -16.20
CA GLY A 21 -3.87 -0.49 -15.92
C GLY A 21 -3.71 -1.22 -14.58
N ILE A 22 -2.68 -0.91 -13.79
CA ILE A 22 -2.57 -1.39 -12.40
C ILE A 22 -2.49 -0.19 -11.46
N ARG A 23 -3.47 0.72 -11.56
CA ARG A 23 -3.85 1.51 -10.40
C ARG A 23 -4.48 0.55 -9.41
N LEU A 24 -3.64 -0.12 -8.62
CA LEU A 24 -4.04 -0.79 -7.38
C LEU A 24 -4.81 0.27 -6.59
N ARG A 25 -6.15 0.20 -6.65
CA ARG A 25 -7.03 1.00 -5.81
C ARG A 25 -6.86 0.44 -4.41
N MET A 26 -5.88 0.97 -3.72
CA MET A 26 -5.62 0.64 -2.34
C MET A 26 -6.56 1.48 -1.50
N ASP A 27 -7.50 0.82 -0.83
CA ASP A 27 -8.44 1.51 0.03
C ASP A 27 -7.78 1.86 1.37
N THR A 28 -8.38 2.80 2.10
CA THR A 28 -7.85 3.22 3.41
C THR A 28 -7.78 2.07 4.43
N GLY A 29 -8.62 1.04 4.27
CA GLY A 29 -8.56 -0.20 5.06
C GLY A 29 -7.32 -1.04 4.79
N ASP A 30 -6.86 -1.14 3.54
CA ASP A 30 -5.65 -1.89 3.19
C ASP A 30 -4.39 -1.19 3.74
N LEU A 31 -4.40 0.14 3.71
CA LEU A 31 -3.35 0.96 4.31
C LEU A 31 -3.29 0.77 5.84
N LEU A 32 -4.42 0.58 6.52
CA LEU A 32 -4.44 0.23 7.94
C LEU A 32 -3.82 -1.15 8.20
N VAL A 33 -4.14 -2.15 7.36
CA VAL A 33 -3.55 -3.49 7.47
C VAL A 33 -2.04 -3.44 7.28
N LEU A 34 -1.55 -2.67 6.30
CA LEU A 34 -0.12 -2.44 6.10
C LEU A 34 0.53 -1.71 7.28
N ALA A 35 -0.12 -0.68 7.82
CA ALA A 35 0.38 0.05 8.99
C ALA A 35 0.51 -0.87 10.21
N ASP A 36 -0.48 -1.74 10.45
CA ASP A 36 -0.44 -2.69 11.56
C ASP A 36 0.62 -3.78 11.35
N ALA A 37 0.78 -4.30 10.12
CA ALA A 37 1.83 -5.25 9.78
C ALA A 37 3.23 -4.65 10.00
N LEU A 38 3.45 -3.41 9.58
CA LEU A 38 4.71 -2.68 9.84
C LEU A 38 4.90 -2.43 11.34
N ARG A 39 3.86 -2.05 12.08
CA ARG A 39 3.94 -1.83 13.53
C ARG A 39 4.35 -3.11 14.27
N ARG A 40 3.78 -4.26 13.91
CA ARG A 40 4.18 -5.56 14.48
C ARG A 40 5.64 -5.88 14.16
N ARG A 41 6.09 -5.61 12.92
CA ARG A 41 7.51 -5.76 12.57
C ARG A 41 8.40 -4.85 13.40
N VAL A 42 8.08 -3.56 13.52
CA VAL A 42 8.87 -2.61 14.33
C VAL A 42 8.97 -3.07 15.79
N ALA A 43 7.87 -3.61 16.35
CA ALA A 43 7.87 -4.13 17.73
C ALA A 43 8.67 -5.43 17.90
N GLN A 44 8.80 -6.23 16.84
CA GLN A 44 9.48 -7.55 16.86
C GLN A 44 10.94 -7.50 16.39
N PHE A 45 11.37 -6.45 15.69
CA PHE A 45 12.69 -6.40 15.06
C PHE A 45 13.80 -5.94 16.00
N SER A 46 14.92 -6.67 15.96
CA SER A 46 16.21 -6.24 16.52
C SER A 46 16.95 -5.35 15.50
N SER A 47 17.86 -4.51 16.00
CA SER A 47 18.44 -3.32 15.33
C SER A 47 19.12 -3.52 13.95
N VAL A 48 19.25 -4.74 13.44
CA VAL A 48 20.08 -5.08 12.27
C VAL A 48 19.52 -4.52 10.95
N ASP A 49 18.21 -4.32 10.83
CA ASP A 49 17.58 -3.79 9.61
C ASP A 49 16.73 -2.53 9.85
N ARG A 50 17.22 -1.65 10.73
CA ARG A 50 16.52 -0.40 11.08
C ARG A 50 16.28 0.48 9.84
N LYS A 51 17.27 0.59 8.95
CA LYS A 51 17.20 1.46 7.77
C LYS A 51 16.16 0.96 6.74
N GLY A 52 16.08 -0.34 6.50
CA GLY A 52 15.07 -0.92 5.62
C GLY A 52 13.66 -0.66 6.16
N LEU A 53 13.48 -0.85 7.47
CA LEU A 53 12.21 -0.59 8.13
C LEU A 53 11.78 0.88 8.06
N LEU A 54 12.68 1.84 8.28
CA LEU A 54 12.37 3.27 8.14
C LEU A 54 11.97 3.62 6.70
N ALA A 55 12.63 3.02 5.70
CA ALA A 55 12.29 3.22 4.30
C ALA A 55 10.89 2.68 3.98
N GLU A 56 10.52 1.51 4.51
CA GLU A 56 9.17 0.95 4.36
C GLU A 56 8.09 1.82 5.01
N VAL A 57 8.35 2.38 6.20
CA VAL A 57 7.42 3.33 6.84
C VAL A 57 7.29 4.61 5.99
N MET A 58 8.39 5.11 5.43
CA MET A 58 8.34 6.26 4.53
C MET A 58 7.51 5.98 3.26
N LEU A 59 7.67 4.79 2.67
CA LEU A 59 6.87 4.34 1.54
C LEU A 59 5.37 4.25 1.88
N LEU A 60 5.02 3.77 3.08
CA LEU A 60 3.63 3.80 3.52
C LEU A 60 3.08 5.23 3.58
N ILE A 61 3.86 6.20 4.08
CA ILE A 61 3.43 7.61 4.11
C ILE A 61 3.24 8.15 2.68
N ASP A 62 4.13 7.80 1.75
CA ASP A 62 4.01 8.14 0.33
C ASP A 62 2.75 7.56 -0.32
N LEU A 63 2.33 6.36 0.10
CA LEU A 63 1.09 5.72 -0.37
C LEU A 63 -0.18 6.35 0.23
N VAL A 64 -0.11 6.81 1.48
CA VAL A 64 -1.24 7.43 2.19
C VAL A 64 -1.52 8.85 1.67
N GLU A 65 -0.47 9.62 1.35
CA GLU A 65 -0.61 11.01 0.90
C GLU A 65 -1.56 11.21 -0.29
N PRO A 66 -1.48 10.46 -1.41
CA PRO A 66 -2.41 10.61 -2.54
C PRO A 66 -3.85 10.20 -2.22
N VAL A 67 -4.05 9.30 -1.24
CA VAL A 67 -5.39 8.86 -0.82
C VAL A 67 -6.08 9.95 0.02
N LEU A 68 -5.31 10.68 0.84
CA LEU A 68 -5.83 11.68 1.78
C LEU A 68 -5.72 13.14 1.30
N SER A 69 -4.95 13.41 0.24
CA SER A 69 -4.56 14.76 -0.23
C SER A 69 -5.68 15.67 -0.73
N ARG A 70 -6.95 15.30 -0.56
CA ARG A 70 -8.08 16.20 -0.82
C ARG A 70 -8.19 17.32 0.23
N ASP A 71 -7.60 17.16 1.42
CA ASP A 71 -7.60 18.17 2.48
C ASP A 71 -6.16 18.63 2.83
N PRO A 72 -5.87 19.94 2.87
CA PRO A 72 -4.57 20.48 3.30
C PRO A 72 -4.18 20.10 4.74
N LEU A 73 -5.15 19.81 5.61
CA LEU A 73 -4.88 19.31 6.97
C LEU A 73 -4.17 17.96 6.94
N TYR A 74 -4.61 17.04 6.07
CA TYR A 74 -4.00 15.71 5.97
C TYR A 74 -2.56 15.77 5.46
N ARG A 75 -2.23 16.72 4.58
CA ARG A 75 -0.85 16.95 4.13
C ARG A 75 0.07 17.38 5.27
N THR A 76 -0.46 18.17 6.21
CA THR A 76 0.31 18.60 7.39
C THR A 76 0.58 17.41 8.31
N GLN A 77 -0.41 16.52 8.48
CA GLN A 77 -0.26 15.30 9.30
C GLN A 77 0.69 14.29 8.66
N THR A 78 0.64 14.07 7.33
CA THR A 78 1.61 13.20 6.65
C THR A 78 3.03 13.77 6.75
N THR A 79 3.20 15.09 6.67
CA THR A 79 4.49 15.75 6.91
C THR A 79 4.99 15.53 8.34
N ALA A 80 4.12 15.62 9.34
CA ALA A 80 4.47 15.33 10.73
C ALA A 80 4.91 13.86 10.91
N ALA A 81 4.24 12.91 10.26
CA ALA A 81 4.66 11.50 10.25
C ALA A 81 6.07 11.33 9.65
N ARG A 82 6.39 12.02 8.55
CA ARG A 82 7.75 11.97 7.95
C ARG A 82 8.81 12.47 8.92
N LEU A 83 8.53 13.55 9.65
CA LEU A 83 9.45 14.09 10.66
C LEU A 83 9.71 13.07 11.78
N LEU A 84 8.70 12.32 12.21
CA LEU A 84 8.86 11.25 13.20
C LEU A 84 9.78 10.12 12.69
N VAL A 85 9.67 9.76 11.42
CA VAL A 85 10.59 8.78 10.80
C VAL A 85 12.02 9.33 10.76
N MET A 86 12.19 10.61 10.41
CA MET A 86 13.52 11.26 10.39
C MET A 86 14.15 11.36 11.80
N GLN A 87 13.33 11.40 12.85
CA GLN A 87 13.77 11.34 14.25
C GLN A 87 14.01 9.91 14.75
N ASP A 88 14.05 8.93 13.84
CA ASP A 88 14.22 7.51 14.16
C ASP A 88 13.14 6.97 15.13
N ASN A 89 11.92 7.51 15.01
CA ASN A 89 10.75 7.08 15.77
C ASN A 89 9.64 6.52 14.86
N PRO A 90 9.86 5.31 14.27
CA PRO A 90 8.91 4.70 13.35
C PRO A 90 7.60 4.27 14.01
N LEU A 91 7.60 3.90 15.30
CA LEU A 91 6.38 3.53 16.01
C LEU A 91 5.43 4.71 16.13
N SER A 92 5.91 5.87 16.57
CA SER A 92 5.06 7.06 16.64
C SER A 92 4.60 7.52 15.25
N ALA A 93 5.42 7.35 14.21
CA ALA A 93 5.01 7.64 12.84
C ALA A 93 3.85 6.74 12.38
N LEU A 94 3.94 5.43 12.64
CA LEU A 94 2.88 4.46 12.31
C LEU A 94 1.60 4.67 13.11
N ASP A 95 1.72 5.03 14.38
CA ASP A 95 0.57 5.33 15.24
C ASP A 95 -0.15 6.59 14.75
N HIS A 96 0.62 7.59 14.34
CA HIS A 96 0.10 8.81 13.75
C HIS A 96 -0.64 8.55 12.43
N ILE A 97 -0.06 7.74 11.54
CA ILE A 97 -0.71 7.36 10.26
C ILE A 97 -1.96 6.51 10.50
N SER A 98 -1.92 5.58 11.45
CA SER A 98 -3.09 4.76 11.79
C SER A 98 -4.23 5.62 12.33
N ALA A 99 -3.93 6.56 13.22
CA ALA A 99 -4.91 7.52 13.73
C ALA A 99 -5.49 8.40 12.62
N LEU A 100 -4.65 8.83 11.67
CA LEU A 100 -5.07 9.58 10.49
C LEU A 100 -6.07 8.80 9.64
N LEU A 101 -5.76 7.53 9.35
CA LEU A 101 -6.61 6.64 8.57
C LEU A 101 -7.94 6.36 9.29
N PHE A 102 -7.91 6.09 10.60
CA PHE A 102 -9.14 5.97 11.41
C PHE A 102 -9.99 7.23 11.38
N GLY A 103 -9.36 8.41 11.47
CA GLY A 103 -10.05 9.70 11.35
C GLY A 103 -10.70 9.92 9.97
N CYS A 104 -10.23 9.21 8.94
CA CYS A 104 -10.81 9.22 7.60
C CYS A 104 -11.89 8.12 7.40
N GLY A 105 -12.30 7.44 8.48
CA GLY A 105 -13.31 6.38 8.43
C GLY A 105 -12.77 5.04 7.94
N ALA A 106 -11.45 4.86 7.87
CA ALA A 106 -10.85 3.57 7.54
C ALA A 106 -11.26 2.54 8.60
N GLN A 107 -11.87 1.44 8.15
CA GLN A 107 -12.02 0.24 8.95
C GLN A 107 -11.02 -0.79 8.43
N PRO A 108 -10.32 -1.51 9.31
CA PRO A 108 -9.43 -2.58 8.87
C PRO A 108 -10.26 -3.55 8.02
N THR A 109 -9.81 -3.81 6.80
CA THR A 109 -10.37 -4.85 5.95
C THR A 109 -10.15 -6.18 6.67
N LEU A 110 -11.18 -6.64 7.38
CA LEU A 110 -11.16 -7.95 8.01
C LEU A 110 -10.99 -8.96 6.86
N PRO A 111 -9.96 -9.82 6.86
CA PRO A 111 -9.91 -10.89 5.86
C PRO A 111 -11.23 -11.67 5.98
N PRO A 112 -11.90 -11.99 4.85
CA PRO A 112 -13.13 -12.76 4.89
C PRO A 112 -12.88 -14.01 5.74
N PRO A 113 -13.81 -14.37 6.65
CA PRO A 113 -13.64 -15.59 7.43
C PRO A 113 -13.42 -16.74 6.46
N LEU A 114 -12.30 -17.44 6.61
CA LEU A 114 -12.03 -18.66 5.87
C LEU A 114 -13.11 -19.66 6.28
N ASP A 115 -14.12 -19.81 5.44
CA ASP A 115 -15.19 -20.77 5.66
C ASP A 115 -14.63 -22.16 5.35
N PHE A 116 -14.06 -22.80 6.38
CA PHE A 116 -13.61 -24.19 6.31
C PHE A 116 -14.80 -25.18 6.20
N SER A 117 -16.05 -24.71 6.17
CA SER A 117 -17.24 -25.57 6.02
C SER A 117 -17.35 -26.26 4.66
N SER A 118 -16.49 -25.91 3.68
CA SER A 118 -16.43 -26.58 2.37
C SER A 118 -15.46 -27.77 2.33
N VAL A 119 -14.67 -28.04 3.38
CA VAL A 119 -13.84 -29.26 3.40
C VAL A 119 -14.70 -30.38 3.95
N GLY A 120 -15.39 -31.09 3.05
CA GLY A 120 -16.14 -32.30 3.37
C GLY A 120 -15.27 -33.29 4.17
N PRO A 121 -15.88 -34.11 5.04
CA PRO A 121 -15.12 -35.05 5.86
C PRO A 121 -14.32 -35.98 4.95
N VAL A 122 -12.99 -35.88 5.03
CA VAL A 122 -12.08 -36.91 4.51
C VAL A 122 -12.37 -38.14 5.35
N GLN A 123 -13.22 -39.04 4.83
CA GLN A 123 -13.35 -40.38 5.37
C GLN A 123 -12.00 -41.07 5.23
N ALA A 124 -11.27 -41.15 6.35
CA ALA A 124 -10.20 -42.11 6.51
C ALA A 124 -10.85 -43.50 6.58
N ALA A 125 -10.94 -44.17 5.43
CA ALA A 125 -11.25 -45.59 5.36
C ALA A 125 -9.96 -46.37 5.69
N LEU A 126 -9.94 -46.93 6.90
CA LEU A 126 -9.13 -48.10 7.27
C LEU A 126 -9.85 -49.37 6.79
#